data_AF-A0A7V9H554-F1
#
_entry.id   AF-A0A7V9H554-F1
#
_cell.length_a   1.000
_cell.length_b   1.000
_cell.length_c   1.000
_cell.angle_alpha   90.00
_cell.angle_beta   90.00
_cell.angle_gamma   90.00
#
_symmetry.space_group_name_H-M   'P 1'
#
loop_
_entity.id
_entity.type
_entity.pdbx_description
1 polymer ?
#
loop_
_entity_poly.entity_id
_entity_poly.type
_entity_poly.pdbx_seq_one_letter_code
_entity_poly.pdbx_strand_id
1 'polypeptide(L)'
;MIGESPSPALRTFESETEVRRVSALKTPAGPVGVFPFLDVLEVDLLSARDRIILLYGVQDPGNVGTVIRSAHAFGAGVALSAGCADLYNPKTVRATMGSLFHAPIARELDAIGFLNRARDNGFRTLAAVPEGGEAPASLPEGKSVLAVGAEGSGLPDIVLEVCDERVTVPSRAASLNAAVAASILLYHAYARVLG
;
A
#
# COMPACT_ATOMS: atom_id res chain seq x y z
N MET A 1 -15.27 -5.50 10.53
CA MET A 1 -15.06 -5.64 11.99
C MET A 1 -13.78 -6.41 12.19
N ILE A 2 -12.89 -5.96 13.09
CA ILE A 2 -11.76 -6.77 13.54
C ILE A 2 -12.40 -7.93 14.31
N GLY A 3 -12.30 -9.15 13.79
CA GLY A 3 -12.81 -10.34 14.46
C GLY A 3 -12.04 -10.60 15.75
N GLU A 4 -12.67 -11.26 16.72
CA GLU A 4 -11.93 -11.78 17.87
C GLU A 4 -10.88 -12.78 17.39
N SER A 5 -9.69 -12.73 18.01
CA SER A 5 -8.65 -13.72 17.73
C SER A 5 -9.18 -15.11 18.08
N PRO A 6 -9.14 -16.10 17.15
CA PRO A 6 -9.56 -17.46 17.44
C PRO A 6 -8.62 -18.19 18.40
N SER A 7 -7.51 -17.55 18.77
CA SER A 7 -6.50 -18.08 19.69
C SER A 7 -6.21 -17.06 20.80
N PRO A 8 -6.04 -17.51 22.05
CA PRO A 8 -5.69 -16.63 23.16
C PRO A 8 -4.31 -16.00 22.94
N ALA A 9 -4.09 -14.84 23.54
CA ALA A 9 -2.78 -14.20 23.52
C ALA A 9 -1.72 -15.14 24.12
N LEU A 10 -0.56 -15.24 23.46
CA LEU A 10 0.59 -16.02 23.96
C LEU A 10 1.02 -15.59 25.36
N ARG A 11 0.85 -14.29 25.67
CA ARG A 11 1.09 -13.71 26.99
C ARG A 11 0.32 -12.40 27.14
N THR A 12 -0.29 -12.18 28.29
CA THR A 12 -0.91 -10.91 28.67
C THR A 12 -0.07 -10.23 29.74
N PHE A 13 0.07 -8.91 29.64
CA PHE A 13 0.68 -8.08 30.66
C PHE A 13 -0.34 -7.02 31.06
N GLU A 14 -0.69 -6.98 32.35
CA GLU A 14 -1.74 -6.09 32.87
C GLU A 14 -1.17 -4.89 33.63
N SER A 15 0.13 -4.90 33.95
CA SER A 15 0.75 -3.79 34.68
C SER A 15 1.10 -2.61 33.76
N GLU A 16 0.71 -1.40 34.16
CA GLU A 16 1.01 -0.18 33.41
C GLU A 16 2.53 0.03 33.20
N THR A 17 3.33 -0.45 34.15
CA THR A 17 4.79 -0.39 34.11
C THR A 17 5.39 -1.30 33.04
N GLU A 18 4.85 -2.51 32.84
CA GLU A 18 5.27 -3.41 31.76
C GLU A 18 4.79 -2.90 30.40
N VAL A 19 3.55 -2.41 30.31
CA VAL A 19 2.99 -1.82 29.08
C VAL A 19 3.82 -0.61 28.63
N ARG A 20 4.26 0.25 29.56
CA ARG A 20 5.16 1.39 29.26
C ARG A 20 6.53 0.95 28.73
N ARG A 21 7.06 -0.20 29.15
CA ARG A 21 8.35 -0.72 28.66
C ARG A 21 8.30 -1.19 27.21
N VAL A 22 7.13 -1.67 26.76
CA VAL A 22 6.94 -2.22 25.41
C VAL A 22 6.31 -1.19 24.46
N SER A 23 5.64 -0.17 24.99
CA SER A 23 5.03 0.89 24.19
C SER A 23 6.07 1.85 23.59
N ALA A 24 5.96 2.08 22.27
CA ALA A 24 6.72 3.12 21.57
C ALA A 24 6.10 4.54 21.72
N LEU A 25 5.06 4.71 22.54
CA LEU A 25 4.35 5.98 22.75
C LEU A 25 4.76 6.64 24.06
N LYS A 26 4.89 7.98 24.04
CA LYS A 26 5.11 8.80 25.26
C LYS A 26 3.96 8.68 26.27
N THR A 27 2.74 8.41 25.78
CA THR A 27 1.55 8.15 26.60
C THR A 27 0.85 6.92 26.01
N PRO A 28 0.98 5.73 26.61
CA PRO A 28 0.28 4.54 26.13
C PRO A 28 -1.23 4.73 26.29
N ALA A 29 -1.98 4.62 25.20
CA ALA A 29 -3.45 4.61 25.23
C ALA A 29 -3.92 3.22 24.81
N GLY A 30 -4.35 2.41 25.77
CA GLY A 30 -4.92 1.08 25.53
C GLY A 30 -3.92 -0.09 25.51
N PRO A 31 -4.41 -1.31 25.25
CA PRO A 31 -3.60 -2.52 25.27
C PRO A 31 -2.55 -2.50 24.15
N VAL A 32 -1.37 -3.06 24.42
CA VAL A 32 -0.30 -3.27 23.44
C VAL A 32 -0.30 -4.74 23.03
N GLY A 33 -0.37 -5.01 21.73
CA GLY A 33 -0.29 -6.35 21.17
C GLY A 33 1.03 -6.57 20.44
N VAL A 34 1.58 -7.78 20.56
CA VAL A 34 2.71 -8.26 19.77
C VAL A 34 2.18 -9.34 18.83
N PHE A 35 2.48 -9.22 17.55
CA PHE A 35 1.98 -10.09 16.49
C PHE A 35 3.17 -10.64 15.70
N PRO A 36 3.04 -11.80 15.05
CA PRO A 36 3.96 -12.16 13.98
C PRO A 36 3.90 -11.13 12.85
N PHE A 37 4.90 -11.13 11.97
CA PHE A 37 4.81 -10.35 10.76
C PHE A 37 3.61 -10.80 9.91
N LEU A 38 2.91 -9.80 9.38
CA LEU A 38 1.65 -9.92 8.65
C LEU A 38 1.84 -9.76 7.14
N ASP A 39 3.05 -9.42 6.69
CA ASP A 39 3.36 -9.33 5.27
C ASP A 39 3.26 -10.70 4.60
N VAL A 40 2.84 -10.68 3.34
CA VAL A 40 2.64 -11.87 2.52
C VAL A 40 3.73 -11.97 1.46
N LEU A 41 3.92 -13.17 0.92
CA LEU A 41 4.81 -13.34 -0.21
C LEU A 41 4.21 -12.67 -1.44
N GLU A 42 5.08 -12.28 -2.36
CA GLU A 42 4.67 -11.67 -3.62
C GLU A 42 3.67 -12.53 -4.41
N VAL A 43 3.91 -13.84 -4.48
CA VAL A 43 3.04 -14.78 -5.19
C VAL A 43 1.64 -14.84 -4.59
N ASP A 44 1.53 -14.72 -3.27
CA ASP A 44 0.25 -14.72 -2.56
C ASP A 44 -0.49 -13.41 -2.83
N LEU A 45 0.22 -12.28 -2.86
CA LEU A 45 -0.36 -10.98 -3.21
C LEU A 45 -0.96 -10.98 -4.62
N LEU A 46 -0.21 -11.47 -5.62
CA LEU A 46 -0.66 -11.54 -7.02
C LEU A 46 -1.85 -12.48 -7.21
N SER A 47 -2.00 -13.47 -6.33
CA SER A 47 -3.12 -14.42 -6.35
C SER A 47 -4.35 -13.91 -5.58
N ALA A 48 -4.15 -13.10 -4.54
CA ALA A 48 -5.21 -12.66 -3.64
C ALA A 48 -6.02 -11.46 -4.15
N ARG A 49 -5.45 -10.62 -5.03
CA ARG A 49 -6.06 -9.34 -5.41
C ARG A 49 -5.89 -9.04 -6.89
N ASP A 50 -6.99 -8.68 -7.54
CA ASP A 50 -6.96 -8.21 -8.93
C ASP A 50 -6.49 -6.75 -9.06
N ARG A 51 -6.46 -6.00 -7.96
CA ARG A 51 -5.98 -4.61 -7.95
C ARG A 51 -4.87 -4.49 -6.93
N ILE A 52 -3.73 -3.97 -7.36
CA ILE A 52 -2.57 -3.76 -6.49
C ILE A 52 -2.06 -2.34 -6.68
N ILE A 53 -1.74 -1.67 -5.58
CA ILE A 53 -0.97 -0.43 -5.60
C ILE A 53 0.48 -0.75 -5.27
N LEU A 54 1.40 -0.43 -6.17
CA LEU A 54 2.84 -0.49 -5.97
C LEU A 54 3.34 0.89 -5.52
N LEU A 55 3.90 0.98 -4.33
CA LEU A 55 4.64 2.16 -3.89
C LEU A 55 6.12 1.97 -4.17
N TYR A 56 6.70 2.90 -4.92
CA TYR A 56 8.13 2.93 -5.23
C TYR A 56 8.84 3.99 -4.38
N GLY A 57 9.66 3.52 -3.44
CA GLY A 57 10.54 4.39 -2.63
C GLY A 57 9.82 5.42 -1.77
N VAL A 58 8.54 5.22 -1.41
CA VAL A 58 7.78 6.16 -0.58
C VAL A 58 8.27 6.08 0.86
N GLN A 59 9.06 7.07 1.28
CA GLN A 59 9.76 7.06 2.56
C GLN A 59 8.98 7.61 3.76
N ASP A 60 7.89 8.36 3.55
CA ASP A 60 7.08 8.82 4.68
C ASP A 60 6.16 7.70 5.21
N PRO A 61 6.28 7.31 6.49
CA PRO A 61 5.42 6.31 7.11
C PRO A 61 3.92 6.65 7.09
N GLY A 62 3.58 7.95 7.14
CA GLY A 62 2.20 8.42 7.09
C GLY A 62 1.55 8.19 5.73
N ASN A 63 2.30 8.46 4.66
CA ASN A 63 1.89 8.17 3.30
C ASN A 63 1.69 6.66 3.08
N VAL A 64 2.66 5.82 3.47
CA VAL A 64 2.52 4.36 3.36
C VAL A 64 1.29 3.85 4.11
N GLY A 65 1.10 4.27 5.37
CA GLY A 65 -0.07 3.87 6.15
C GLY A 65 -1.40 4.35 5.57
N THR A 66 -1.43 5.55 4.99
CA THR A 66 -2.63 6.10 4.32
C THR A 66 -2.98 5.29 3.08
N VAL A 67 -1.99 4.91 2.26
CA VAL A 67 -2.21 4.04 1.09
C VAL A 67 -2.72 2.67 1.49
N ILE A 68 -2.17 2.06 2.55
CA ILE A 68 -2.66 0.78 3.09
C ILE A 68 -4.15 0.91 3.49
N ARG A 69 -4.52 2.02 4.12
CA ARG A 69 -5.92 2.27 4.51
C ARG A 69 -6.83 2.40 3.29
N SER A 70 -6.40 3.13 2.26
CA SER A 70 -7.15 3.26 1.01
C SER A 70 -7.25 1.93 0.26
N ALA A 71 -6.17 1.15 0.19
CA ALA A 71 -6.16 -0.16 -0.45
C ALA A 71 -7.15 -1.11 0.23
N HIS A 72 -7.16 -1.16 1.56
CA HIS A 72 -8.17 -1.91 2.31
C HIS A 72 -9.60 -1.45 1.97
N ALA A 73 -9.87 -0.13 1.97
CA ALA A 73 -11.19 0.42 1.69
C ALA A 73 -11.71 0.09 0.28
N PHE A 74 -10.79 -0.04 -0.69
CA PHE A 74 -11.11 -0.32 -2.09
C PHE A 74 -10.81 -1.78 -2.51
N GLY A 75 -10.56 -2.66 -1.55
CA GLY A 75 -10.36 -4.10 -1.80
C GLY A 75 -9.11 -4.44 -2.60
N ALA A 76 -8.08 -3.59 -2.56
CA ALA A 76 -6.80 -3.76 -3.25
C ALA A 76 -5.71 -4.33 -2.32
N GLY A 77 -4.67 -4.89 -2.93
CA GLY A 77 -3.42 -5.27 -2.27
C GLY A 77 -2.36 -4.16 -2.36
N VAL A 78 -1.32 -4.25 -1.55
CA VAL A 78 -0.22 -3.27 -1.51
C VAL A 78 1.11 -3.97 -1.76
N ALA A 79 1.87 -3.46 -2.72
CA ALA A 79 3.25 -3.84 -2.98
C ALA A 79 4.15 -2.66 -2.55
N LEU A 80 5.10 -2.90 -1.66
CA LEU A 80 6.09 -1.91 -1.25
C LEU A 80 7.45 -2.29 -1.84
N SER A 81 8.01 -1.43 -2.69
CA SER A 81 9.36 -1.64 -3.19
C SER A 81 10.40 -1.55 -2.06
N ALA A 82 11.59 -2.07 -2.32
CA ALA A 82 12.77 -1.69 -1.56
C ALA A 82 12.90 -0.16 -1.48
N GLY A 83 13.28 0.36 -0.31
CA GLY A 83 13.42 1.79 -0.04
C GLY A 83 12.15 2.51 0.42
N CYS A 84 10.99 1.84 0.44
CA CYS A 84 9.79 2.37 1.12
C CYS A 84 9.98 2.42 2.64
N ALA A 85 9.16 3.23 3.31
CA ALA A 85 9.09 3.25 4.76
C ALA A 85 8.78 1.84 5.30
N ASP A 86 9.44 1.47 6.41
CA ASP A 86 9.20 0.21 7.08
C ASP A 86 7.72 0.08 7.48
N LEU A 87 7.11 -1.03 7.07
CA LEU A 87 5.72 -1.40 7.36
C LEU A 87 5.47 -1.47 8.87
N TYR A 88 6.44 -1.99 9.63
CA TYR A 88 6.33 -2.20 11.07
C TYR A 88 6.85 -1.04 11.91
N ASN A 89 7.27 0.05 11.26
CA ASN A 89 7.53 1.30 11.96
C ASN A 89 6.27 1.73 12.74
N PRO A 90 6.37 2.11 14.03
CA PRO A 90 5.20 2.49 14.83
C PRO A 90 4.37 3.63 14.22
N LYS A 91 4.97 4.55 13.45
CA LYS A 91 4.25 5.61 12.73
C LYS A 91 3.45 5.02 11.56
N THR A 92 4.02 4.08 10.78
CA THR A 92 3.31 3.39 9.70
C THR A 92 2.14 2.59 10.25
N VAL A 93 2.37 1.74 11.24
CA VAL A 93 1.35 0.89 11.88
C VAL A 93 0.17 1.73 12.36
N ARG A 94 0.43 2.82 13.09
CA ARG A 94 -0.63 3.74 13.54
C ARG A 94 -1.37 4.40 12.39
N ALA A 95 -0.67 4.84 11.35
CA ALA A 95 -1.28 5.47 10.19
C ALA A 95 -2.22 4.52 9.42
N THR A 96 -2.01 3.19 9.50
CA THR A 96 -2.94 2.21 8.90
C THR A 96 -4.32 2.18 9.53
N MET A 97 -4.45 2.64 10.79
CA MET A 97 -5.69 2.58 11.58
C MET A 97 -6.32 1.17 11.58
N GLY A 98 -5.49 0.12 11.71
CA GLY A 98 -5.92 -1.29 11.74
C GLY A 98 -6.04 -1.95 10.36
N SER A 99 -5.90 -1.20 9.26
CA SER A 99 -5.97 -1.77 7.90
C SER A 99 -4.82 -2.74 7.58
N LEU A 100 -3.72 -2.68 8.35
CA LEU A 100 -2.62 -3.64 8.31
C LEU A 100 -3.08 -5.10 8.46
N PHE A 101 -4.17 -5.34 9.19
CA PHE A 101 -4.70 -6.69 9.44
C PHE A 101 -5.64 -7.20 8.34
N HIS A 102 -5.93 -6.38 7.31
CA HIS A 102 -6.97 -6.66 6.32
C HIS A 102 -6.48 -6.63 4.88
N ALA A 103 -5.57 -5.71 4.54
CA ALA A 103 -4.99 -5.64 3.21
C ALA A 103 -3.78 -6.60 3.11
N PRO A 104 -3.70 -7.45 2.07
CA PRO A 104 -2.48 -8.21 1.81
C PRO A 104 -1.39 -7.23 1.36
N ILE A 105 -0.24 -7.29 2.03
CA ILE A 105 0.88 -6.38 1.81
C ILE A 105 2.15 -7.21 1.59
N ALA A 106 2.79 -7.04 0.44
CA ALA A 106 4.14 -7.55 0.20
C ALA A 106 5.14 -6.38 0.26
N ARG A 107 6.33 -6.61 0.81
CA ARG A 107 7.32 -5.56 1.06
C ARG A 107 8.72 -5.94 0.59
N GLU A 108 9.62 -4.96 0.55
CA GLU A 108 11.02 -5.10 0.12
C GLU A 108 11.16 -5.65 -1.31
N LEU A 109 10.19 -5.34 -2.17
CA LEU A 109 10.15 -5.88 -3.52
C LEU A 109 11.14 -5.17 -4.44
N ASP A 110 11.77 -5.93 -5.34
CA ASP A 110 12.31 -5.35 -6.57
C ASP A 110 11.14 -4.94 -7.48
N ALA A 111 10.97 -3.63 -7.66
CA ALA A 111 9.83 -3.08 -8.40
C ALA A 111 9.77 -3.57 -9.85
N ILE A 112 10.92 -3.68 -10.52
CA ILE A 112 10.97 -4.09 -11.93
C ILE A 112 10.62 -5.57 -12.05
N GLY A 113 11.25 -6.41 -11.23
CA GLY A 113 10.90 -7.83 -11.14
C GLY A 113 9.42 -8.05 -10.81
N PHE A 114 8.88 -7.29 -9.85
CA PHE A 114 7.47 -7.37 -9.46
C PHE A 114 6.54 -7.01 -10.63
N LEU A 115 6.78 -5.89 -11.32
CA LEU A 115 5.96 -5.46 -12.46
C LEU A 115 5.96 -6.49 -13.59
N ASN A 116 7.12 -7.07 -13.90
CA ASN A 116 7.23 -8.13 -14.92
C ASN A 116 6.45 -9.39 -14.50
N ARG A 117 6.62 -9.85 -13.25
CA ARG A 117 5.87 -11.02 -12.75
C ARG A 117 4.37 -10.76 -12.67
N ALA A 118 3.96 -9.54 -12.34
CA ALA A 118 2.56 -9.16 -12.39
C ALA A 118 2.00 -9.23 -13.81
N ARG A 119 2.74 -8.74 -14.82
CA ARG A 119 2.36 -8.87 -16.23
C ARG A 119 2.21 -10.34 -16.64
N ASP A 120 3.15 -11.19 -16.25
CA ASP A 120 3.08 -12.64 -16.52
C ASP A 120 1.83 -13.30 -15.90
N ASN A 121 1.28 -12.71 -14.83
CA ASN A 121 0.05 -13.12 -14.16
C ASN A 121 -1.21 -12.40 -14.67
N GLY A 122 -1.12 -11.72 -15.82
CA GLY A 122 -2.22 -11.08 -16.52
C GLY A 122 -2.63 -9.71 -15.97
N PHE A 123 -1.79 -9.07 -15.16
CA PHE A 123 -2.03 -7.70 -14.72
C PHE A 123 -1.61 -6.69 -15.80
N ARG A 124 -2.44 -5.67 -16.01
CA ARG A 124 -2.05 -4.43 -16.70
C ARG A 124 -1.28 -3.54 -15.74
N THR A 125 -0.08 -3.11 -16.10
CA THR A 125 0.78 -2.27 -15.25
C THR A 125 0.70 -0.81 -15.69
N LEU A 126 0.46 0.09 -14.75
CA LEU A 126 0.28 1.51 -15.05
C LEU A 126 1.17 2.37 -14.14
N ALA A 127 1.89 3.32 -14.73
CA ALA A 127 2.69 4.28 -14.00
C ALA A 127 1.94 5.59 -13.76
N ALA A 128 1.83 6.02 -12.50
CA ALA A 128 1.32 7.35 -12.18
C ALA A 128 2.35 8.42 -12.52
N VAL A 129 1.98 9.35 -13.40
CA VAL A 129 2.83 10.46 -13.86
C VAL A 129 2.09 11.79 -13.71
N PRO A 130 2.81 12.90 -13.45
CA PRO A 130 2.18 14.21 -13.22
C PRO A 130 1.46 14.75 -14.46
N GLU A 131 1.90 14.35 -15.66
CA GLU A 131 1.35 14.82 -16.94
C GLU A 131 1.53 13.77 -18.05
N GLY A 132 0.74 13.91 -19.13
CA GLY A 132 0.86 13.10 -20.34
C GLY A 132 0.38 11.65 -20.21
N GLY A 133 -0.17 11.25 -19.06
CA GLY A 133 -0.86 9.98 -18.89
C GLY A 133 -2.35 10.07 -19.22
N GLU A 134 -2.96 8.90 -19.38
CA GLU A 134 -4.40 8.73 -19.52
C GLU A 134 -5.16 9.18 -18.27
N ALA A 135 -6.44 9.53 -18.44
CA ALA A 135 -7.27 9.92 -17.31
C ALA A 135 -7.61 8.71 -16.41
N PRO A 136 -7.78 8.86 -15.09
CA PRO A 136 -8.12 7.73 -14.22
C PRO A 136 -9.46 7.06 -14.57
N ALA A 137 -10.35 7.77 -15.27
CA ALA A 137 -11.60 7.22 -15.75
C ALA A 137 -11.43 6.19 -16.89
N SER A 138 -10.33 6.22 -17.63
CA SER A 138 -10.02 5.24 -18.69
C SER A 138 -9.20 4.04 -18.19
N LEU A 139 -9.03 3.89 -16.87
CA LEU A 139 -8.34 2.74 -16.30
C LEU A 139 -8.95 1.41 -16.80
N PRO A 140 -8.12 0.41 -17.11
CA PRO A 140 -8.58 -0.86 -17.64
C PRO A 140 -9.46 -1.61 -16.63
N GLU A 141 -10.38 -2.39 -17.17
CA GLU A 141 -11.12 -3.41 -16.43
C GLU A 141 -10.20 -4.63 -16.18
N GLY A 142 -10.57 -5.47 -15.22
CA GLY A 142 -9.75 -6.63 -14.86
C GLY A 142 -8.44 -6.27 -14.15
N LYS A 143 -7.49 -7.20 -14.10
CA LYS A 143 -6.34 -7.10 -13.19
C LYS A 143 -5.43 -5.90 -13.50
N SER A 144 -5.07 -5.12 -12.49
CA SER A 144 -4.11 -4.02 -12.66
C SER A 144 -3.19 -3.75 -11.47
N VAL A 145 -1.98 -3.32 -11.80
CA VAL A 145 -1.00 -2.75 -10.87
C VAL A 145 -0.83 -1.27 -11.16
N LEU A 146 -1.10 -0.43 -10.16
CA LEU A 146 -0.89 1.00 -10.21
C LEU A 146 0.42 1.33 -9.49
N ALA A 147 1.44 1.81 -10.19
CA ALA A 147 2.71 2.22 -9.61
C ALA A 147 2.68 3.71 -9.26
N VAL A 148 3.07 4.06 -8.03
CA VAL A 148 3.16 5.44 -7.55
C VAL A 148 4.51 5.64 -6.89
N GLY A 149 5.22 6.68 -7.33
CA GLY A 149 6.55 7.03 -6.83
C GLY A 149 6.54 7.92 -5.60
N ALA A 150 7.73 8.11 -5.04
CA ALA A 150 7.97 9.02 -3.94
C ALA A 150 7.69 10.48 -4.32
N GLU A 151 7.41 11.30 -3.32
CA GLU A 151 7.24 12.74 -3.50
C GLU A 151 8.54 13.39 -3.99
N GLY A 152 8.42 14.32 -4.94
CA GLY A 152 9.56 15.03 -5.52
C GLY A 152 10.26 14.25 -6.63
N SER A 153 10.70 13.02 -6.40
CA SER A 153 11.42 12.22 -7.41
C SER A 153 10.51 11.41 -8.33
N GLY A 154 9.27 11.14 -7.93
CA GLY A 154 8.34 10.32 -8.70
C GLY A 154 8.86 8.90 -8.96
N LEU A 155 8.41 8.32 -10.07
CA LEU A 155 8.91 7.04 -10.57
C LEU A 155 10.14 7.28 -11.46
N PRO A 156 11.22 6.50 -11.32
CA PRO A 156 12.36 6.60 -12.23
C PRO A 156 12.00 6.07 -13.62
N ASP A 157 12.72 6.54 -14.64
CA ASP A 157 12.46 6.20 -16.04
C ASP A 157 12.40 4.68 -16.29
N ILE A 158 13.28 3.91 -15.64
CA ILE A 158 13.29 2.45 -15.77
C ILE A 158 11.98 1.79 -15.30
N VAL A 159 11.29 2.37 -14.31
CA VAL A 159 9.96 1.90 -13.89
C VAL A 159 8.89 2.36 -14.87
N LEU A 160 9.01 3.58 -15.40
CA LEU A 160 8.07 4.11 -16.41
C LEU A 160 8.12 3.30 -17.72
N GLU A 161 9.30 2.86 -18.13
CA GLU A 161 9.52 2.06 -19.34
C GLU A 161 8.98 0.64 -19.22
N VAL A 162 8.96 0.09 -18.00
CA VAL A 162 8.45 -1.26 -17.73
C VAL A 162 6.94 -1.28 -17.51
N CYS A 163 6.28 -0.14 -17.25
CA CYS A 163 4.82 -0.10 -17.20
C CYS A 163 4.20 -0.11 -18.60
N ASP A 164 3.06 -0.77 -18.76
CA ASP A 164 2.35 -0.85 -20.04
C ASP A 164 1.70 0.49 -20.43
N GLU A 165 1.23 1.25 -19.43
CA GLU A 165 0.50 2.50 -19.62
C GLU A 165 0.92 3.57 -18.60
N ARG A 166 0.59 4.83 -18.89
CA ARG A 166 0.79 5.96 -17.98
C ARG A 166 -0.57 6.54 -17.61
N VAL A 167 -0.74 6.92 -16.34
CA VAL A 167 -1.98 7.54 -15.83
C VAL A 167 -1.66 8.85 -15.14
N THR A 168 -2.45 9.88 -15.39
CA THR A 168 -2.32 11.19 -14.75
C THR A 168 -3.60 11.54 -14.02
N VAL A 169 -3.49 11.84 -12.72
CA VAL A 169 -4.61 12.44 -11.97
C VAL A 169 -4.64 13.94 -12.26
N PRO A 170 -5.67 14.46 -12.96
CA PRO A 170 -5.73 15.88 -13.28
C PRO A 170 -5.81 16.73 -12.01
N SER A 171 -4.94 17.72 -11.89
CA SER A 171 -4.92 18.61 -10.73
C SER A 171 -4.45 20.01 -11.12
N ARG A 172 -4.75 21.00 -10.28
CA ARG A 172 -4.23 22.37 -10.44
C ARG A 172 -2.84 22.56 -9.81
N ALA A 173 -2.39 21.58 -9.04
CA ALA A 173 -1.07 21.58 -8.43
C ALA A 173 -0.05 20.97 -9.40
N ALA A 174 1.22 21.35 -9.27
CA ALA A 174 2.29 20.77 -10.08
C ALA A 174 2.51 19.28 -9.78
N SER A 175 2.20 18.84 -8.55
CA SER A 175 2.17 17.43 -8.16
C SER A 175 1.24 17.22 -6.97
N LEU A 176 0.80 15.97 -6.79
CA LEU A 176 0.01 15.53 -5.64
C LEU A 176 0.89 14.78 -4.66
N ASN A 177 0.52 14.82 -3.38
CA ASN A 177 1.04 13.88 -2.38
C ASN A 177 0.83 12.43 -2.85
N ALA A 178 1.83 11.58 -2.65
CA ALA A 178 1.83 10.21 -3.18
C ALA A 178 0.63 9.39 -2.68
N ALA A 179 0.26 9.54 -1.41
CA ALA A 179 -0.88 8.83 -0.85
C ALA A 179 -2.22 9.34 -1.39
N VAL A 180 -2.34 10.64 -1.66
CA VAL A 180 -3.52 11.23 -2.31
C VAL A 180 -3.68 10.71 -3.74
N ALA A 181 -2.61 10.75 -4.54
CA ALA A 181 -2.62 10.23 -5.91
C ALA A 181 -3.00 8.74 -5.93
N ALA A 182 -2.35 7.92 -5.10
CA ALA A 182 -2.65 6.50 -4.95
C ALA A 182 -4.12 6.26 -4.55
N SER A 183 -4.66 7.05 -3.61
CA SER A 183 -6.05 6.90 -3.16
C SER A 183 -7.06 7.22 -4.27
N ILE A 184 -6.81 8.26 -5.08
CA ILE A 184 -7.67 8.60 -6.22
C ILE A 184 -7.63 7.49 -7.27
N LEU A 185 -6.44 7.00 -7.62
CA LEU A 185 -6.29 5.92 -8.60
C LEU A 185 -6.97 4.64 -8.12
N LEU A 186 -6.84 4.28 -6.85
CA LEU A 186 -7.53 3.14 -6.24
C LEU A 186 -9.05 3.28 -6.30
N TYR A 187 -9.58 4.47 -6.00
CA TYR A 187 -11.02 4.73 -6.12
C TYR A 187 -11.51 4.52 -7.55
N HIS A 188 -10.79 5.06 -8.54
CA HIS A 188 -11.16 4.89 -9.94
C HIS A 188 -11.06 3.42 -10.37
N ALA A 189 -9.99 2.71 -9.99
CA ALA A 189 -9.83 1.28 -10.28
C ALA A 189 -10.96 0.44 -9.68
N TYR A 190 -11.40 0.76 -8.45
CA TYR A 190 -12.54 0.12 -7.80
C TYR A 190 -13.86 0.44 -8.48
N ALA A 191 -14.07 1.69 -8.92
CA ALA A 191 -15.27 2.10 -9.63
C ALA A 191 -15.47 1.34 -10.97
N ARG A 192 -14.38 0.88 -11.62
CA ARG A 192 -14.45 0.02 -12.82
C ARG A 192 -15.00 -1.38 -12.55
N VAL A 193 -15.15 -1.79 -11.29
CA VAL A 193 -15.75 -3.08 -10.90
C VAL A 193 -17.24 -2.94 -10.58
N LEU A 194 -17.70 -1.73 -10.25
CA LEU A 194 -19.09 -1.47 -9.85
C LEU A 194 -20.02 -1.16 -11.03
N GLY A 195 -19.47 -0.69 -12.15
CA GLY A 195 -20.21 -0.42 -13.39
C GLY A 195 -20.12 -1.57 -14.35
#